data_AF-A0A951FGP9-F1
#
_entry.id   AF-A0A951FGP9-F1
#
_cell.length_a   1.000
_cell.length_b   1.000
_cell.length_c   1.000
_cell.angle_alpha   90.00
_cell.angle_beta   90.00
_cell.angle_gamma   90.00
#
_symmetry.space_group_name_H-M   'P 1'
#
loop_
_entity.id
_entity.type
_entity.pdbx_description
1 polymer ?
#
loop_
_entity_poly.entity_id
_entity_poly.type
_entity_poly.pdbx_seq_one_letter_code
_entity_poly.pdbx_strand_id
1 'polypeptide(L)'
;MDLREQKYLIVDDRLNAEPEIARWLWTFQDARQRTLSNLDGLDQATIDWLPPHNESSIGTVLYHLALIEADWLYSEVLEQPYPQEVVALFPYDHREAQGLLTQVQGFSLDQHLERLATVRKLVLDVFQRMSLEDFRRVRSLPDYDVTPEWVLHHLMQHEAEHRSQLGALRTAAERALSQPA
;
A
#
# COMPACT_ATOMS: atom_id res chain seq x y z
N MET A 1 23.48 6.46 -28.20
CA MET A 1 22.13 6.73 -28.73
C MET A 1 21.17 6.19 -27.69
N ASP A 2 20.70 7.07 -26.80
CA ASP A 2 19.76 6.69 -25.74
C ASP A 2 18.38 6.55 -26.37
N LEU A 3 17.98 5.31 -26.65
CA LEU A 3 16.63 4.98 -27.06
C LEU A 3 15.75 5.17 -25.82
N ARG A 4 15.24 6.38 -25.63
CA ARG A 4 14.18 6.60 -24.64
C ARG A 4 13.02 5.71 -25.05
N GLU A 5 12.79 4.63 -24.30
CA GLU A 5 11.58 3.84 -24.44
C GLU A 5 10.38 4.78 -24.29
N GLN A 6 9.47 4.70 -25.26
CA GLN A 6 8.23 5.44 -25.19
C GLN A 6 7.40 4.88 -24.03
N LYS A 7 7.24 5.66 -22.96
CA LYS A 7 6.36 5.30 -21.85
C LYS A 7 4.90 5.54 -22.27
N TYR A 8 4.10 4.48 -22.31
CA TYR A 8 2.67 4.54 -22.60
C TYR A 8 1.90 4.93 -21.33
N LEU A 9 1.62 6.22 -21.17
CA LEU A 9 0.87 6.79 -20.04
C LEU A 9 -0.63 6.84 -20.37
N ILE A 10 -1.21 5.67 -20.63
CA ILE A 10 -2.60 5.53 -21.09
C ILE A 10 -3.38 4.71 -20.07
N VAL A 11 -4.53 5.24 -19.64
CA VAL A 11 -5.47 4.52 -18.78
C VAL A 11 -6.02 3.31 -19.53
N ASP A 12 -5.93 2.12 -18.93
CA ASP A 12 -6.49 0.88 -19.49
C ASP A 12 -7.85 0.57 -18.83
N ASP A 13 -8.89 0.49 -19.64
CA ASP A 13 -10.26 0.17 -19.21
C ASP A 13 -10.61 -1.32 -19.37
N ARG A 14 -9.64 -2.19 -19.68
CA ARG A 14 -9.87 -3.63 -19.89
C ARG A 14 -9.77 -4.47 -18.63
N LEU A 15 -9.50 -3.86 -17.47
CA LEU A 15 -9.36 -4.56 -16.19
C LEU A 15 -10.69 -5.02 -15.58
N ASN A 16 -11.82 -4.53 -16.07
CA ASN A 16 -13.16 -4.91 -15.64
C ASN A 16 -14.12 -4.76 -16.84
N ALA A 17 -15.21 -5.53 -16.86
CA ALA A 17 -16.29 -5.36 -17.84
C ALA A 17 -16.99 -4.00 -17.69
N GLU A 18 -17.03 -3.45 -16.47
CA GLU A 18 -17.50 -2.09 -16.21
C GLU A 18 -16.36 -1.06 -16.35
N PRO A 19 -16.39 -0.19 -17.38
CA PRO A 19 -15.27 0.71 -17.70
C PRO A 19 -14.91 1.67 -16.57
N GLU A 20 -15.88 2.08 -15.75
CA GLU A 20 -15.62 2.96 -14.62
C GLU A 20 -14.77 2.28 -13.55
N ILE A 21 -15.14 1.06 -13.16
CA ILE A 21 -14.36 0.25 -12.21
C ILE A 21 -12.99 -0.06 -12.81
N ALA A 22 -12.93 -0.40 -14.11
CA ALA A 22 -11.67 -0.69 -14.78
C ALA A 22 -10.65 0.46 -14.70
N ARG A 23 -11.11 1.71 -14.91
CA ARG A 23 -10.25 2.90 -14.78
C ARG A 23 -9.73 3.09 -13.35
N TRP A 24 -10.59 2.91 -12.34
CA TRP A 24 -10.17 2.96 -10.93
C TRP A 24 -9.13 1.88 -10.59
N LEU A 25 -9.31 0.66 -11.11
CA LEU A 25 -8.36 -0.43 -10.91
C LEU A 25 -7.04 -0.17 -11.62
N TRP A 26 -7.06 0.47 -12.79
CA TRP A 26 -5.84 0.88 -13.49
C TRP A 26 -5.08 1.93 -12.68
N THR A 27 -5.76 2.97 -12.21
CA THR A 27 -5.11 4.03 -11.40
C THR A 27 -4.56 3.46 -10.09
N PHE A 28 -5.25 2.50 -9.49
CA PHE A 28 -4.81 1.84 -8.26
C PHE A 28 -3.53 1.01 -8.47
N GLN A 29 -3.42 0.33 -9.61
CA GLN A 29 -2.20 -0.36 -9.99
C GLN A 29 -1.06 0.60 -10.34
N ASP A 30 -1.32 1.70 -11.05
CA ASP A 30 -0.31 2.74 -11.33
C ASP A 30 0.27 3.33 -10.03
N ALA A 31 -0.58 3.59 -9.02
CA ALA A 31 -0.14 4.08 -7.72
C ALA A 31 0.90 3.15 -7.08
N ARG A 32 0.67 1.83 -7.12
CA ARG A 32 1.62 0.81 -6.63
C ARG A 32 2.85 0.69 -7.48
N GLN A 33 2.73 0.69 -8.80
CA GLN A 33 3.89 0.61 -9.69
C GLN A 33 4.87 1.76 -9.43
N ARG A 34 4.37 2.96 -9.15
CA ARG A 34 5.20 4.12 -8.77
C ARG A 34 5.86 3.94 -7.41
N THR A 35 5.16 3.36 -6.45
CA THR A 35 5.74 3.04 -5.13
C THR A 35 6.87 2.02 -5.28
N LEU A 36 6.63 0.92 -6.01
CA LEU A 36 7.61 -0.14 -6.23
C LEU A 36 8.89 0.38 -6.92
N SER A 37 8.75 1.23 -7.93
CA SER A 37 9.90 1.84 -8.62
C SER A 37 10.82 2.64 -7.68
N ASN A 38 10.30 3.17 -6.56
CA ASN A 38 11.11 3.89 -5.58
C ASN A 38 11.89 2.95 -4.63
N LEU A 39 11.54 1.67 -4.58
CA LEU A 39 12.14 0.67 -3.69
C LEU A 39 13.27 -0.11 -4.36
N ASP A 40 13.44 0.05 -5.68
CA ASP A 40 14.49 -0.65 -6.43
C ASP A 40 15.89 -0.33 -5.86
N GLY A 41 16.62 -1.41 -5.57
CA GLY A 41 18.01 -1.36 -5.09
C GLY A 41 18.18 -1.00 -3.61
N LEU A 42 17.11 -0.98 -2.81
CA LEU A 42 17.24 -0.80 -1.35
C LEU A 42 17.95 -2.00 -0.71
N ASP A 43 18.95 -1.72 0.11
CA ASP A 43 19.58 -2.74 0.95
C ASP A 43 18.90 -2.87 2.33
N GLN A 44 19.19 -3.95 3.04
CA GLN A 44 18.58 -4.23 4.35
C GLN A 44 18.86 -3.13 5.37
N ALA A 45 20.07 -2.57 5.36
CA ALA A 45 20.46 -1.53 6.31
C ALA A 45 19.61 -0.27 6.15
N THR A 46 19.29 0.10 4.91
CA THR A 46 18.42 1.23 4.57
C THR A 46 16.97 0.94 4.94
N ILE A 47 16.50 -0.30 4.75
CA ILE A 47 15.12 -0.71 5.08
C ILE A 47 14.85 -0.65 6.58
N ASP A 48 15.79 -1.15 7.38
CA ASP A 48 15.69 -1.23 8.83
C ASP A 48 16.18 0.04 9.55
N TRP A 49 16.77 1.00 8.82
CA TRP A 49 17.28 2.24 9.41
C TRP A 49 16.16 2.99 10.14
N LEU A 50 16.40 3.25 11.42
CA LEU A 50 15.49 3.99 12.27
C LEU A 50 15.79 5.49 12.19
N PRO A 51 14.89 6.31 11.61
CA PRO A 51 15.01 7.75 11.69
C PRO A 51 15.00 8.27 13.13
N PRO A 52 15.56 9.47 13.39
CA PRO A 52 15.45 10.12 14.69
C PRO A 52 13.99 10.30 15.15
N HIS A 53 13.80 10.60 16.44
CA HIS A 53 12.50 10.94 17.04
C HIS A 53 11.41 9.84 16.94
N ASN A 54 11.82 8.58 16.85
CA ASN A 54 10.91 7.43 16.81
C ASN A 54 9.96 7.43 15.60
N GLU A 55 10.39 8.03 14.49
CA GLU A 55 9.70 7.95 13.22
C GLU A 55 9.75 6.51 12.65
N SER A 56 8.88 6.20 11.69
CA SER A 56 8.79 4.85 11.10
C SER A 56 9.92 4.59 10.10
N SER A 57 10.56 3.41 10.19
CA SER A 57 11.48 2.92 9.15
C SER A 57 10.75 2.67 7.82
N ILE A 58 11.52 2.45 6.75
CA ILE A 58 10.97 2.02 5.46
C ILE A 58 10.20 0.70 5.63
N GLY A 59 10.77 -0.28 6.34
CA GLY A 59 10.10 -1.56 6.63
C GLY A 59 8.75 -1.37 7.32
N THR A 60 8.68 -0.50 8.33
CA THR A 60 7.44 -0.14 9.02
C THR A 60 6.41 0.47 8.07
N VAL A 61 6.81 1.42 7.22
CA VAL A 61 5.88 2.06 6.26
C VAL A 61 5.36 1.06 5.21
N LEU A 62 6.21 0.15 4.71
CA LEU A 62 5.77 -0.88 3.76
C LEU A 62 4.80 -1.88 4.40
N TYR A 63 5.06 -2.28 5.64
CA TYR A 63 4.14 -3.13 6.41
C TYR A 63 2.79 -2.43 6.63
N HIS A 64 2.83 -1.16 7.05
CA HIS A 64 1.66 -0.31 7.25
C HIS A 64 0.81 -0.18 5.98
N LEU A 65 1.42 0.06 4.82
CA LEU A 65 0.70 0.15 3.56
C LEU A 65 -0.10 -1.13 3.24
N ALA A 66 0.52 -2.30 3.43
CA ALA A 66 -0.18 -3.57 3.22
C ALA A 66 -1.30 -3.78 4.25
N LEU A 67 -1.06 -3.41 5.51
CA LEU A 67 -2.03 -3.57 6.58
C LEU A 67 -3.26 -2.70 6.37
N ILE A 68 -3.08 -1.41 6.06
CA ILE A 68 -4.19 -0.48 5.79
C ILE A 68 -4.97 -0.93 4.56
N GLU A 69 -4.31 -1.39 3.50
CA GLU A 69 -5.02 -1.89 2.32
C GLU A 69 -5.88 -3.13 2.64
N ALA A 70 -5.40 -4.03 3.50
CA ALA A 70 -6.19 -5.16 3.98
C ALA A 70 -7.34 -4.71 4.89
N ASP A 71 -7.10 -3.78 5.80
CA ASP A 71 -8.12 -3.27 6.73
C ASP A 71 -9.29 -2.66 5.98
N TRP A 72 -9.00 -1.73 5.07
CA TRP A 72 -10.04 -1.10 4.23
C TRP A 72 -10.82 -2.08 3.36
N LEU A 73 -10.18 -3.17 2.93
CA LEU A 73 -10.86 -4.22 2.19
C LEU A 73 -11.85 -4.99 3.07
N TYR A 74 -11.41 -5.44 4.23
CA TYR A 74 -12.20 -6.34 5.07
C TYR A 74 -13.25 -5.57 5.89
N SER A 75 -12.85 -4.49 6.54
CA SER A 75 -13.69 -3.72 7.45
C SER A 75 -14.73 -2.89 6.70
N GLU A 76 -14.33 -2.12 5.68
CA GLU A 76 -15.21 -1.18 4.99
C GLU A 76 -15.86 -1.77 3.74
N VAL A 77 -15.11 -2.45 2.87
CA VAL A 77 -15.65 -2.93 1.58
C VAL A 77 -16.47 -4.21 1.75
N LEU A 78 -15.90 -5.22 2.43
CA LEU A 78 -16.50 -6.53 2.61
C LEU A 78 -17.40 -6.64 3.87
N GLU A 79 -17.26 -5.71 4.83
CA GLU A 79 -17.98 -5.72 6.11
C GLU A 79 -17.78 -7.05 6.88
N GLN A 80 -16.54 -7.58 6.86
CA GLN A 80 -16.19 -8.92 7.31
C GLN A 80 -14.91 -8.92 8.16
N PRO A 81 -14.78 -9.88 9.10
CA PRO A 81 -13.52 -10.09 9.80
C PRO A 81 -12.45 -10.63 8.85
N TYR A 82 -11.19 -10.50 9.28
CA TYR A 82 -10.04 -10.99 8.55
C TYR A 82 -10.02 -12.53 8.50
N PRO A 83 -9.83 -13.13 7.32
CA PRO A 83 -9.51 -14.55 7.21
C PRO A 83 -8.19 -14.86 7.92
N GLN A 84 -8.04 -16.08 8.43
CA GLN A 84 -6.85 -16.48 9.20
C GLN A 84 -5.56 -16.35 8.38
N GLU A 85 -5.63 -16.63 7.07
CA GLU A 85 -4.53 -16.45 6.12
C GLU A 85 -4.09 -14.99 5.98
N VAL A 86 -5.01 -14.03 6.14
CA VAL A 86 -4.69 -12.59 6.10
C VAL A 86 -4.11 -12.15 7.44
N VAL A 87 -4.67 -12.63 8.57
CA VAL A 87 -4.09 -12.39 9.90
C VAL A 87 -2.64 -12.86 9.97
N ALA A 88 -2.32 -14.01 9.36
CA ALA A 88 -0.96 -14.55 9.33
C ALA A 88 0.05 -13.66 8.58
N LEU A 89 -0.39 -12.77 7.69
CA LEU A 89 0.48 -11.80 7.03
C LEU A 89 0.95 -10.69 7.98
N PHE A 90 0.22 -10.47 9.08
CA PHE A 90 0.39 -9.36 9.99
C PHE A 90 0.64 -9.81 11.43
N PRO A 91 1.83 -10.36 11.74
CA PRO A 91 2.17 -10.83 13.09
C PRO A 91 2.34 -9.71 14.13
N TYR A 92 2.40 -8.45 13.68
CA TYR A 92 2.49 -7.27 14.53
C TYR A 92 1.23 -6.42 14.41
N ASP A 93 0.72 -5.93 15.54
CA ASP A 93 -0.40 -5.00 15.57
C ASP A 93 -0.06 -3.69 14.87
N HIS A 94 -1.08 -2.98 14.36
CA HIS A 94 -0.91 -1.68 13.70
C HIS A 94 -0.22 -0.64 14.59
N ARG A 95 -0.59 -0.62 15.88
CA ARG A 95 -0.12 0.38 16.85
C ARG A 95 0.28 -0.25 18.16
N GLU A 96 1.26 0.37 18.80
CA GLU A 96 1.66 0.07 20.17
C GLU A 96 0.64 0.64 21.17
N ALA A 97 0.78 0.28 22.45
CA ALA A 97 -0.14 0.69 23.52
C ALA A 97 -0.29 2.22 23.66
N GLN A 98 0.72 2.99 23.25
CA GLN A 98 0.74 4.46 23.27
C GLN A 98 0.15 5.08 21.99
N GLY A 99 -0.34 4.28 21.04
CA GLY A 99 -0.94 4.73 19.79
C GLY A 99 0.05 5.05 18.66
N LEU A 100 1.36 4.85 18.88
CA LEU A 100 2.38 4.98 17.83
C LEU A 100 2.34 3.77 16.88
N LEU A 101 2.79 3.95 15.63
CA LEU A 101 2.94 2.83 14.70
C LEU A 101 3.95 1.83 15.27
N THR A 102 3.58 0.55 15.26
CA THR A 102 4.49 -0.52 15.67
C THR A 102 5.69 -0.57 14.74
N GLN A 103 6.90 -0.51 15.30
CA GLN A 103 8.11 -0.65 14.49
C GLN A 103 8.28 -2.09 14.02
N VAL A 104 8.41 -2.26 12.70
CA VAL A 104 8.57 -3.56 12.05
C VAL A 104 9.94 -3.60 11.39
N GLN A 105 10.80 -4.50 11.89
CA GLN A 105 12.19 -4.64 11.47
C GLN A 105 12.55 -6.10 11.16
N GLY A 106 13.62 -6.28 10.39
CA GLY A 106 14.24 -7.59 10.14
C GLY A 106 13.53 -8.43 9.07
N PHE A 107 12.48 -7.92 8.44
CA PHE A 107 11.96 -8.49 7.20
C PHE A 107 12.77 -7.97 6.02
N SER A 108 13.05 -8.87 5.09
CA SER A 108 13.65 -8.52 3.80
C SER A 108 12.70 -7.69 2.94
N LEU A 109 13.28 -6.96 1.97
CA LEU A 109 12.49 -6.27 0.95
C LEU A 109 11.49 -7.22 0.28
N ASP A 110 11.95 -8.41 -0.12
CA ASP A 110 11.13 -9.42 -0.79
C ASP A 110 9.91 -9.82 0.04
N GLN A 111 10.06 -9.98 1.36
CA GLN A 111 8.93 -10.28 2.25
C GLN A 111 7.92 -9.12 2.34
N HIS A 112 8.40 -7.86 2.32
CA HIS A 112 7.50 -6.71 2.25
C HIS A 112 6.78 -6.64 0.90
N LEU A 113 7.49 -6.88 -0.21
CA LEU A 113 6.94 -6.89 -1.56
C LEU A 113 5.91 -8.00 -1.75
N GLU A 114 6.20 -9.21 -1.26
CA GLU A 114 5.26 -10.34 -1.28
C GLU A 114 3.99 -10.03 -0.50
N ARG A 115 4.11 -9.41 0.69
CA ARG A 115 2.96 -8.97 1.47
C ARG A 115 2.12 -7.94 0.72
N LEU A 116 2.74 -6.91 0.16
CA LEU A 116 2.07 -5.88 -0.64
C LEU A 116 1.37 -6.48 -1.87
N ALA A 117 2.01 -7.41 -2.57
CA ALA A 117 1.46 -8.08 -3.74
C ALA A 117 0.28 -8.99 -3.37
N THR A 118 0.38 -9.72 -2.25
CA THR A 118 -0.67 -10.61 -1.75
C THR A 118 -1.93 -9.81 -1.42
N VAL A 119 -1.80 -8.75 -0.63
CA VAL A 119 -2.95 -7.89 -0.27
C VAL A 119 -3.52 -7.21 -1.51
N ARG A 120 -2.66 -6.70 -2.40
CA ARG A 120 -3.12 -6.09 -3.67
C ARG A 120 -3.97 -7.04 -4.48
N LYS A 121 -3.55 -8.29 -4.59
CA LYS A 121 -4.32 -9.31 -5.31
C LYS A 121 -5.71 -9.50 -4.71
N LEU A 122 -5.83 -9.56 -3.37
CA LEU A 122 -7.11 -9.68 -2.69
C LEU A 122 -8.05 -8.52 -3.00
N VAL A 123 -7.55 -7.28 -2.97
CA VAL A 123 -8.34 -6.09 -3.33
C VAL A 123 -8.79 -6.17 -4.78
N LEU A 124 -7.87 -6.42 -5.70
CA LEU A 124 -8.19 -6.51 -7.13
C LEU A 124 -9.22 -7.60 -7.41
N ASP A 125 -9.07 -8.78 -6.81
CA ASP A 125 -10.00 -9.91 -6.98
C ASP A 125 -11.44 -9.55 -6.57
N VAL A 126 -11.61 -8.78 -5.49
CA VAL A 126 -12.92 -8.32 -5.01
C VAL A 126 -13.51 -7.29 -5.97
N PHE A 127 -12.78 -6.21 -6.24
CA PHE A 127 -13.30 -5.12 -7.07
C PHE A 127 -13.51 -5.53 -8.53
N GLN A 128 -12.74 -6.48 -9.07
CA GLN A 128 -12.95 -7.01 -10.42
C GLN A 128 -14.29 -7.75 -10.59
N ARG A 129 -14.84 -8.29 -9.50
CA ARG A 129 -16.12 -9.05 -9.52
C ARG A 129 -17.30 -8.19 -9.06
N MET A 130 -17.04 -6.97 -8.60
CA MET A 130 -18.03 -6.06 -8.06
C MET A 130 -18.90 -5.49 -9.18
N SER A 131 -20.21 -5.40 -8.95
CA SER A 131 -21.13 -4.69 -9.85
C SER A 131 -21.01 -3.18 -9.63
N LEU A 132 -21.40 -2.38 -10.62
CA LEU A 132 -21.41 -0.92 -10.47
C LEU A 132 -22.35 -0.46 -9.34
N GLU A 133 -23.46 -1.17 -9.13
CA GLU A 133 -24.38 -0.91 -8.01
C GLU A 133 -23.69 -1.11 -6.67
N ASP A 134 -23.02 -2.25 -6.47
CA ASP A 134 -22.35 -2.52 -5.19
C ASP A 134 -21.13 -1.61 -4.96
N PHE A 135 -20.41 -1.26 -6.04
CA PHE A 135 -19.30 -0.30 -6.01
C PHE A 135 -19.69 1.08 -5.50
N ARG A 136 -20.95 1.49 -5.74
CA ARG A 136 -21.52 2.76 -5.30
C ARG A 136 -22.43 2.63 -4.08
N ARG A 137 -22.71 1.41 -3.60
CA ARG A 137 -23.53 1.18 -2.43
C ARG A 137 -22.81 1.68 -1.19
N VAL A 138 -23.48 2.56 -0.45
CA VAL A 138 -23.00 3.08 0.84
C VAL A 138 -22.91 1.94 1.86
N ARG A 139 -21.79 1.92 2.57
CA ARG A 139 -21.48 1.12 3.75
C ARG A 139 -21.58 2.06 4.95
N SER A 140 -22.43 1.72 5.92
CA SER A 140 -22.65 2.58 7.09
C SER A 140 -21.99 1.96 8.31
N LEU A 141 -20.94 2.62 8.80
CA LEU A 141 -20.12 2.22 9.93
C LEU A 141 -20.47 3.10 11.14
N PRO A 142 -20.05 2.74 12.38
CA PRO A 142 -20.43 3.48 13.57
C PRO A 142 -20.13 4.98 13.51
N ASP A 143 -19.02 5.36 12.87
CA ASP A 143 -18.52 6.73 12.87
C ASP A 143 -18.67 7.46 11.52
N TYR A 144 -18.92 6.75 10.41
CA TYR A 144 -18.99 7.34 9.08
C TYR A 144 -19.64 6.43 8.02
N ASP A 145 -20.04 7.04 6.91
CA ASP A 145 -20.48 6.35 5.70
C ASP A 145 -19.34 6.33 4.66
N VAL A 146 -19.23 5.24 3.90
CA VAL A 146 -18.22 5.09 2.84
C VAL A 146 -18.73 4.28 1.67
N THR A 147 -18.23 4.54 0.45
CA THR A 147 -18.45 3.68 -0.72
C THR A 147 -17.16 2.96 -1.10
N PRO A 148 -17.22 1.75 -1.67
CA PRO A 148 -16.03 1.09 -2.22
C PRO A 148 -15.25 1.95 -3.22
N GLU A 149 -15.95 2.79 -3.99
CA GLU A 149 -15.31 3.80 -4.86
C GLU A 149 -14.43 4.78 -4.08
N TRP A 150 -14.93 5.32 -2.97
CA TRP A 150 -14.15 6.23 -2.12
C TRP A 150 -12.96 5.51 -1.48
N VAL A 151 -13.11 4.23 -1.12
CA VAL A 151 -12.01 3.43 -0.56
C VAL A 151 -10.84 3.34 -1.54
N LEU A 152 -11.07 3.09 -2.84
CA LEU A 152 -9.99 3.08 -3.83
C LEU A 152 -9.30 4.44 -3.94
N HIS A 153 -10.08 5.52 -3.97
CA HIS A 153 -9.54 6.88 -3.93
C HIS A 153 -8.64 7.09 -2.70
N HIS A 154 -9.14 6.76 -1.50
CA HIS A 154 -8.41 6.92 -0.26
C HIS A 154 -7.10 6.14 -0.26
N LEU A 155 -7.14 4.86 -0.62
CA LEU A 155 -5.96 4.00 -0.64
C LEU A 155 -4.90 4.50 -1.62
N MET A 156 -5.29 5.01 -2.80
CA MET A 156 -4.36 5.61 -3.74
C MET A 156 -3.70 6.87 -3.19
N GLN A 157 -4.47 7.74 -2.53
CA GLN A 157 -3.92 8.96 -1.94
C GLN A 157 -3.00 8.64 -0.76
N HIS A 158 -3.45 7.77 0.16
CA HIS A 158 -2.65 7.29 1.29
C HIS A 158 -1.33 6.67 0.83
N GLU A 159 -1.37 5.82 -0.21
CA GLU A 159 -0.15 5.25 -0.78
C GLU A 159 0.74 6.32 -1.45
N ALA A 160 0.17 7.33 -2.10
CA ALA A 160 0.94 8.42 -2.69
C ALA A 160 1.67 9.28 -1.64
N GLU A 161 1.02 9.56 -0.51
CA GLU A 161 1.59 10.29 0.61
C GLU A 161 2.75 9.50 1.24
N HIS A 162 2.55 8.21 1.51
CA HIS A 162 3.61 7.34 2.02
C HIS A 162 4.72 7.08 1.01
N ARG A 163 4.45 7.07 -0.31
CA ARG A 163 5.50 7.01 -1.33
C ARG A 163 6.45 8.20 -1.25
N SER A 164 5.93 9.40 -0.96
CA SER A 164 6.77 10.57 -0.70
C SER A 164 7.62 10.36 0.56
N GLN A 165 7.02 9.87 1.64
CA GLN A 165 7.73 9.53 2.87
C GLN A 165 8.84 8.51 2.64
N LEU A 166 8.58 7.43 1.89
CA LEU A 166 9.56 6.40 1.54
C LEU A 166 10.78 7.00 0.81
N GLY A 167 10.55 7.92 -0.13
CA GLY A 167 11.64 8.61 -0.83
C GLY A 167 12.48 9.50 0.09
N ALA A 168 11.84 10.20 1.02
CA ALA A 168 12.53 11.00 2.03
C ALA A 168 13.35 10.13 3.00
N LEU A 169 12.77 9.04 3.49
CA LEU A 169 13.42 8.07 4.38
C LEU A 169 14.63 7.43 3.70
N ARG A 170 14.49 6.98 2.44
CA ARG A 170 15.60 6.44 1.65
C ARG A 170 16.77 7.42 1.59
N THR A 171 16.49 8.66 1.21
CA THR A 171 17.52 9.72 1.09
C THR A 171 18.20 9.97 2.44
N ALA A 172 17.44 10.01 3.53
CA ALA A 172 17.97 10.25 4.87
C ALA A 172 18.84 9.07 5.35
N ALA A 173 18.38 7.85 5.16
CA ALA A 173 19.09 6.62 5.51
C ALA A 173 20.41 6.50 4.74
N GLU A 174 20.38 6.63 3.41
CA GLU A 174 21.59 6.57 2.56
C GLU A 174 22.62 7.63 2.98
N ARG A 175 22.16 8.83 3.35
CA ARG A 175 23.03 9.91 3.86
C ARG A 175 23.62 9.60 5.23
N ALA A 176 22.85 8.99 6.12
CA ALA A 176 23.31 8.65 7.47
C ALA A 176 24.31 7.48 7.43
N LEU A 177 24.03 6.47 6.60
CA LEU A 177 24.83 5.24 6.50
C LEU A 177 26.13 5.42 5.69
N SER A 178 26.22 6.47 4.86
CA SER A 178 27.44 6.80 4.08
C SER A 178 28.43 7.71 4.81
N GLN A 179 28.07 8.26 5.99
CA GLN A 179 28.99 9.08 6.77
C GLN A 179 29.92 8.20 7.62
N PRO A 180 31.24 8.40 7.58
CA PRO A 180 32.16 7.70 8.48
C PRO A 180 31.90 8.14 9.93
N ALA A 181 31.95 7.16 10.84
CA ALA A 181 31.81 7.35 12.29
C ALA A 181 32.90 8.26 12.88
#